data_AF-A0A7J6HNN3-F1
#
_entry.id   AF-A0A7J6HNN3-F1
#
_cell.length_a   1.000
_cell.length_b   1.000
_cell.length_c   1.000
_cell.angle_alpha   90.00
_cell.angle_beta   90.00
_cell.angle_gamma   90.00
#
_symmetry.space_group_name_H-M   'P 1'
#
loop_
_entity.id
_entity.type
_entity.pdbx_description
1 polymer ?
#
loop_
_entity_poly.entity_id
_entity_poly.type
_entity_poly.pdbx_seq_one_letter_code
_entity_poly.pdbx_strand_id
1 'polypeptide(L)'
;MAGFSHNAIQSKDLCNWMMFVDVDEFIYSPSWFNFSKPSKSMLQFLLPTFSPSAKPNYIGQISIRCNEFGPSSQRSHPPEGVTQGYMCRRFVEQRHKSIVLLDAVNASLLNAIHHFKMKDRYKTVTMSLNRAVVNHFNYQAWSEFQNKFRRRVSTYVVDWKEKANLASNDRTPGLGFEAVEPKAWDQKFCEVKDERTNTNSVKSGGSGRIEASSAKEVTDEGKNDNENENESGSDEERGPNNAINTKSGGKNSSYSTQSGSTEDPRKG
;
A
#
# COMPACT_ATOMS: atom_id res chain seq x y z
N MET A 1 -0.42 -1.25 8.83
CA MET A 1 -1.79 -1.15 9.39
C MET A 1 -1.86 -0.21 10.59
N ALA A 2 -0.90 -0.26 11.53
CA ALA A 2 -0.88 0.66 12.70
C ALA A 2 -0.83 2.15 12.31
N GLY A 3 -0.08 2.52 11.26
CA GLY A 3 0.03 3.92 10.81
C GLY A 3 -1.29 4.55 10.38
N PHE A 4 -2.15 3.82 9.66
CA PHE A 4 -3.47 4.33 9.28
C PHE A 4 -4.40 4.51 10.47
N SER A 5 -4.43 3.55 11.39
CA SER A 5 -5.20 3.66 12.64
C SER A 5 -4.71 4.85 13.47
N HIS A 6 -3.40 5.03 13.59
CA HIS A 6 -2.80 6.13 14.33
C HIS A 6 -3.21 7.50 13.75
N ASN A 7 -3.06 7.69 12.44
CA ASN A 7 -3.47 8.93 11.76
C ASN A 7 -4.98 9.19 11.88
N ALA A 8 -5.82 8.15 11.78
CA ALA A 8 -7.26 8.28 11.95
C ALA A 8 -7.65 8.77 13.35
N ILE A 9 -6.92 8.36 14.41
CA ILE A 9 -7.14 8.86 15.77
C ILE A 9 -6.65 10.31 15.88
N GLN A 10 -5.39 10.57 15.49
CA GLN A 10 -4.75 11.87 15.72
C GLN A 10 -5.45 13.02 15.00
N SER A 11 -6.04 12.76 13.84
CA SER A 11 -6.72 13.79 13.06
C SER A 11 -8.21 13.90 13.31
N LYS A 12 -8.76 13.12 14.25
CA LYS A 12 -10.21 13.10 14.53
C LYS A 12 -10.76 14.47 14.91
N ASP A 13 -9.98 15.26 15.62
CA ASP A 13 -10.35 16.62 16.03
C ASP A 13 -9.98 17.70 15.00
N LEU A 14 -9.28 17.32 13.92
CA LEU A 14 -8.79 18.23 12.87
C LEU A 14 -9.67 18.20 11.62
N CYS A 15 -10.25 17.05 11.27
CA CYS A 15 -11.08 16.90 10.10
C CYS A 15 -12.13 15.80 10.24
N ASN A 16 -13.26 15.96 9.55
CA ASN A 16 -14.30 14.92 9.51
C ASN A 16 -13.95 13.80 8.54
N TRP A 17 -13.43 14.17 7.37
CA TRP A 17 -13.09 13.25 6.29
C TRP A 17 -11.58 13.26 6.04
N MET A 18 -11.00 12.07 5.94
CA MET A 18 -9.58 11.87 5.64
C MET A 18 -9.41 10.99 4.42
N MET A 19 -8.47 11.35 3.54
CA MET A 19 -8.08 10.54 2.40
C MET A 19 -6.79 9.78 2.69
N PHE A 20 -6.77 8.48 2.40
CA PHE A 20 -5.62 7.59 2.53
C PHE A 20 -5.15 7.17 1.13
N VAL A 21 -4.07 7.80 0.68
CA VAL A 21 -3.39 7.60 -0.62
C VAL A 21 -1.87 7.58 -0.41
N ASP A 22 -1.13 6.98 -1.33
CA ASP A 22 0.33 6.97 -1.25
C ASP A 22 0.91 8.29 -1.77
N VAL A 23 2.11 8.66 -1.33
CA VAL A 23 2.71 9.99 -1.62
C VAL A 23 2.97 10.20 -3.11
N ASP A 24 3.25 9.14 -3.87
CA ASP A 24 3.51 9.17 -5.30
C ASP A 24 2.28 8.82 -6.15
N GLU A 25 1.08 9.03 -5.59
CA GLU A 25 -0.19 8.83 -6.25
C GLU A 25 -0.99 10.13 -6.39
N PHE A 26 -1.67 10.26 -7.53
CA PHE A 26 -2.29 11.51 -7.94
C PHE A 26 -3.77 11.29 -8.20
N ILE A 27 -4.62 12.06 -7.52
CA ILE A 27 -6.04 12.01 -7.78
C ILE A 27 -6.39 12.80 -9.05
N TYR A 28 -7.30 12.24 -9.84
CA TYR A 28 -7.83 12.85 -11.06
C TYR A 28 -9.36 12.83 -11.02
N SER A 29 -9.97 13.94 -11.44
CA SER A 29 -11.41 14.05 -11.71
C SER A 29 -11.64 14.77 -13.04
N PRO A 30 -12.49 14.24 -13.94
CA PRO A 30 -12.89 14.95 -15.15
C PRO A 30 -13.54 16.32 -14.86
N SER A 31 -14.23 16.47 -13.72
CA SER A 31 -14.88 17.74 -13.36
C SER A 31 -13.89 18.88 -13.09
N TRP A 32 -12.61 18.55 -12.86
CA TRP A 32 -11.57 19.52 -12.57
C TRP A 32 -11.03 20.23 -13.81
N PHE A 33 -11.37 19.76 -15.02
CA PHE A 33 -10.92 20.38 -16.27
C PHE A 33 -11.38 21.84 -16.43
N ASN A 34 -12.52 22.19 -15.81
CA ASN A 34 -13.07 23.54 -15.86
C ASN A 34 -12.47 24.48 -14.79
N PHE A 35 -11.57 24.00 -13.94
CA PHE A 35 -10.93 24.81 -12.92
C PHE A 35 -9.62 25.39 -13.48
N SER A 36 -9.54 26.72 -13.56
CA SER A 36 -8.34 27.42 -14.04
C SER A 36 -7.18 27.40 -13.03
N LYS A 37 -7.46 27.12 -11.76
CA LYS A 37 -6.47 27.05 -10.68
C LYS A 37 -6.86 25.99 -9.64
N PRO A 38 -5.87 25.36 -8.96
CA PRO A 38 -6.13 24.49 -7.82
C PRO A 38 -6.93 25.19 -6.72
N SER A 39 -7.91 24.50 -6.15
CA SER A 39 -8.75 25.00 -5.05
C SER A 39 -8.99 23.91 -4.01
N LYS A 40 -9.09 24.30 -2.74
CA LYS A 40 -9.49 23.39 -1.64
C LYS A 40 -10.86 22.74 -1.88
N SER A 41 -11.75 23.40 -2.62
CA SER A 41 -13.08 22.87 -2.95
C SER A 41 -13.03 21.67 -3.91
N MET A 42 -11.93 21.49 -4.66
CA MET A 42 -11.81 20.41 -5.65
C MET A 42 -11.95 19.02 -5.01
N LEU A 43 -11.30 18.80 -3.87
CA LEU A 43 -11.42 17.55 -3.11
C LEU A 43 -12.77 17.42 -2.41
N GLN A 44 -13.37 18.54 -1.98
CA GLN A 44 -14.69 18.53 -1.35
C GLN A 44 -15.78 18.03 -2.31
N PHE A 45 -15.66 18.32 -3.61
CA PHE A 45 -16.58 17.78 -4.63
C PHE A 45 -16.57 16.25 -4.73
N LEU A 46 -15.58 15.57 -4.16
CA LEU A 46 -15.52 14.12 -4.13
C LEU A 46 -16.36 13.54 -2.99
N LEU A 47 -16.58 14.30 -1.92
CA LEU A 47 -17.34 13.88 -0.76
C LEU A 47 -18.84 13.75 -1.07
N PRO A 48 -19.59 12.95 -0.27
CA PRO A 48 -21.03 12.82 -0.47
C PRO A 48 -21.71 14.17 -0.22
N THR A 49 -22.61 14.56 -1.13
CA THR A 49 -23.51 15.70 -0.90
C THR A 49 -24.70 15.24 -0.06
N PHE A 50 -24.89 15.87 1.09
CA PHE A 50 -26.08 15.62 1.90
C PHE A 50 -27.23 16.42 1.31
N SER A 51 -28.21 15.74 0.70
CA SER A 51 -29.50 16.37 0.37
C SER A 51 -30.40 16.31 1.60
N PRO A 52 -30.94 17.44 2.10
CA PRO A 52 -31.86 17.46 3.25
C PRO A 52 -33.12 16.62 3.03
N SER A 53 -33.50 16.37 1.77
CA SER A 53 -34.70 15.61 1.38
C SER A 53 -34.44 14.13 1.12
N ALA A 54 -33.17 13.69 1.10
CA ALA A 54 -32.82 12.28 0.91
C ALA A 54 -32.70 11.56 2.25
N LYS A 55 -33.08 10.27 2.31
CA LYS A 55 -32.80 9.41 3.47
C LYS A 55 -31.32 9.54 3.86
N PRO A 56 -30.98 9.56 5.16
CA PRO A 56 -29.60 9.73 5.61
C PRO A 56 -28.75 8.62 4.98
N ASN A 57 -27.88 9.03 4.05
CA ASN A 57 -26.95 8.14 3.40
C ASN A 57 -25.76 8.01 4.34
N TYR A 58 -25.77 6.98 5.18
CA TYR A 58 -24.69 6.68 6.15
C TYR A 58 -23.44 6.17 5.44
N ILE A 59 -22.83 6.99 4.59
CA ILE A 59 -21.59 6.66 3.91
C ILE A 59 -20.45 6.97 4.88
N GLY A 60 -19.73 5.93 5.29
CA GLY A 60 -18.55 6.05 6.17
C GLY A 60 -17.23 6.00 5.40
N GLN A 61 -17.24 5.39 4.20
CA GLN A 61 -16.04 5.25 3.39
C GLN A 61 -16.39 5.32 1.90
N ILE A 62 -15.52 5.97 1.13
CA ILE A 62 -15.53 5.98 -0.32
C ILE A 62 -14.27 5.27 -0.80
N SER A 63 -14.44 4.14 -1.48
CA SER A 63 -13.36 3.44 -2.18
C SER A 63 -13.12 4.08 -3.54
N ILE A 64 -11.88 4.42 -3.86
CA ILE A 64 -11.46 5.02 -5.13
C ILE A 64 -10.54 4.04 -5.83
N ARG A 65 -10.81 3.74 -7.11
CA ARG A 65 -9.94 2.85 -7.89
C ARG A 65 -8.62 3.51 -8.22
N CYS A 66 -7.58 2.69 -8.39
CA CYS A 66 -6.23 3.13 -8.72
C CYS A 66 -5.79 2.57 -10.07
N ASN A 67 -5.43 3.46 -10.99
CA ASN A 67 -4.82 3.13 -12.28
C ASN A 67 -3.31 2.92 -12.09
N GLU A 68 -2.75 1.88 -12.72
CA GLU A 68 -1.30 1.67 -12.75
C GLU A 68 -0.71 2.07 -14.11
N PHE A 69 0.11 3.12 -14.11
CA PHE A 69 0.77 3.63 -15.30
C PHE A 69 2.13 2.97 -15.55
N GLY A 70 2.42 2.80 -16.84
CA GLY A 70 3.63 2.23 -17.41
C GLY A 70 4.57 3.25 -18.05
N PRO A 71 5.74 2.81 -18.53
CA PRO A 71 6.81 3.70 -18.97
C PRO A 71 6.48 4.50 -20.23
N SER A 72 5.46 4.10 -21.01
CA SER A 72 4.96 4.90 -22.14
C SER A 72 6.02 5.20 -23.22
N SER A 73 6.86 4.21 -23.52
CA SER A 73 8.03 4.31 -24.42
C SER A 73 9.12 5.27 -23.94
N GLN A 74 9.05 5.75 -22.69
CA GLN A 74 10.05 6.61 -22.10
C GLN A 74 11.20 5.77 -21.52
N ARG A 75 12.42 6.10 -21.93
CA ARG A 75 13.66 5.48 -21.43
C ARG A 75 14.28 6.23 -20.26
N SER A 76 13.82 7.44 -19.99
CA SER A 76 14.24 8.29 -18.87
C SER A 76 13.03 8.94 -18.21
N HIS A 77 13.23 9.63 -17.08
CA HIS A 77 12.20 10.46 -16.49
C HIS A 77 11.70 11.51 -17.52
N PRO A 78 10.37 11.66 -17.72
CA PRO A 78 9.86 12.64 -18.66
C PRO A 78 10.12 14.06 -18.16
N PRO A 79 10.66 14.98 -18.99
CA PRO A 79 10.93 16.36 -18.57
C PRO A 79 9.67 17.13 -18.15
N GLU A 80 8.51 16.77 -18.68
CA GLU A 80 7.19 17.28 -18.32
C GLU A 80 6.66 16.76 -16.97
N GLY A 81 7.32 15.76 -16.39
CA GLY A 81 6.95 15.12 -15.13
C GLY A 81 6.07 13.88 -15.31
N VAL A 82 5.92 13.11 -14.22
CA VAL A 82 5.28 11.79 -14.25
C VAL A 82 3.83 11.82 -14.72
N THR A 83 3.08 12.85 -14.33
CA THR A 83 1.65 12.96 -14.62
C THR A 83 1.34 13.29 -16.09
N GLN A 84 2.31 13.84 -16.83
CA GLN A 84 2.14 14.32 -18.20
C GLN A 84 2.86 13.41 -19.19
N GLY A 85 4.01 12.86 -18.80
CA GLY A 85 4.83 12.05 -19.71
C GLY A 85 4.56 10.56 -19.73
N TYR A 86 3.84 10.05 -18.73
CA TYR A 86 3.37 8.66 -18.72
C TYR A 86 1.89 8.60 -19.05
N MET A 87 1.57 8.02 -20.21
CA MET A 87 0.23 7.97 -20.81
C MET A 87 -0.23 6.54 -21.11
N CYS A 88 0.61 5.54 -20.88
CA CYS A 88 0.25 4.14 -20.99
C CYS A 88 -0.12 3.61 -19.61
N ARG A 89 -1.20 2.85 -19.52
CA ARG A 89 -1.57 2.15 -18.28
C ARG A 89 -2.05 0.74 -18.55
N ARG A 90 -2.07 -0.05 -17.48
CA ARG A 90 -2.75 -1.35 -17.46
C ARG A 90 -4.26 -1.16 -17.51
N PHE A 91 -4.97 -2.14 -18.07
CA PHE A 91 -6.42 -2.18 -18.13
C PHE A 91 -7.03 -2.52 -16.76
N VAL A 92 -6.43 -3.47 -16.05
CA VAL A 92 -6.97 -3.98 -14.78
C VAL A 92 -6.60 -3.07 -13.61
N GLU A 93 -7.62 -2.60 -12.90
CA GLU A 93 -7.52 -1.83 -11.65
C GLU A 93 -7.46 -2.82 -10.47
N GLN A 94 -6.26 -3.11 -9.95
CA GLN A 94 -6.09 -4.11 -8.87
C GLN A 94 -6.14 -3.53 -7.45
N ARG A 95 -5.92 -2.22 -7.29
CA ARG A 95 -5.80 -1.55 -5.99
C ARG A 95 -6.84 -0.46 -5.81
N HIS A 96 -7.19 -0.22 -4.55
CA HIS A 96 -8.15 0.81 -4.13
C HIS A 96 -7.58 1.67 -3.01
N LYS A 97 -7.95 2.95 -3.03
CA LYS A 97 -7.67 3.94 -1.98
C LYS A 97 -8.98 4.35 -1.32
N SER A 98 -8.91 5.10 -0.23
CA SER A 98 -10.11 5.44 0.53
C SER A 98 -10.19 6.89 0.98
N ILE A 99 -11.40 7.44 0.96
CA ILE A 99 -11.77 8.60 1.78
C ILE A 99 -12.68 8.10 2.90
N VAL A 100 -12.36 8.41 4.14
CA VAL A 100 -12.99 7.85 5.34
C VAL A 100 -13.55 8.98 6.19
N LEU A 101 -14.81 8.85 6.61
CA LEU A 101 -15.40 9.65 7.67
C LEU A 101 -14.89 9.11 9.01
N LEU A 102 -14.06 9.87 9.71
CA LEU A 102 -13.34 9.38 10.90
C LEU A 102 -14.30 8.92 12.00
N ASP A 103 -15.44 9.60 12.18
CA ASP A 103 -16.47 9.20 13.14
C ASP A 103 -17.23 7.92 12.77
N ALA A 104 -17.14 7.47 11.51
CA ALA A 104 -17.76 6.23 11.07
C ALA A 104 -16.86 5.00 11.31
N VAL A 105 -15.57 5.20 11.62
CA VAL A 105 -14.62 4.11 11.86
C VAL A 105 -14.99 3.35 13.13
N ASN A 106 -14.96 2.01 13.06
CA ASN A 106 -15.22 1.15 14.19
C ASN A 106 -14.17 1.35 15.30
N ALA A 107 -14.56 1.26 16.57
CA ALA A 107 -13.66 1.47 17.71
C ALA A 107 -12.44 0.51 17.73
N SER A 108 -12.55 -0.66 17.07
CA SER A 108 -11.43 -1.59 16.90
C SER A 108 -10.32 -1.09 15.98
N LEU A 109 -10.57 -0.06 15.16
CA LEU A 109 -9.63 0.53 14.18
C LEU A 109 -9.02 -0.47 13.18
N LEU A 110 -9.62 -1.67 13.08
CA LEU A 110 -9.18 -2.70 12.15
C LEU A 110 -9.21 -2.15 10.72
N ASN A 111 -8.10 -2.29 10.03
CA ASN A 111 -7.96 -1.95 8.63
C ASN A 111 -7.26 -3.06 7.86
N ALA A 112 -7.59 -3.18 6.59
CA ALA A 112 -6.90 -4.02 5.62
C ALA A 112 -6.47 -3.13 4.45
N ILE A 113 -5.17 -2.84 4.36
CA ILE A 113 -4.61 -1.89 3.39
C ILE A 113 -5.28 -0.52 3.56
N HIS A 114 -6.07 -0.03 2.59
CA HIS A 114 -6.81 1.24 2.66
C HIS A 114 -8.30 1.04 3.00
N HIS A 115 -8.70 -0.05 3.65
CA HIS A 115 -10.10 -0.27 4.02
C HIS A 115 -10.24 -0.39 5.54
N PHE A 116 -11.07 0.47 6.13
CA PHE A 116 -11.38 0.40 7.55
C PHE A 116 -12.66 -0.40 7.80
N LYS A 117 -12.71 -1.08 8.95
CA LYS A 117 -13.97 -1.58 9.50
C LYS A 117 -14.84 -0.39 9.91
N MET A 118 -16.05 -0.33 9.39
CA MET A 118 -17.05 0.70 9.73
C MET A 118 -17.88 0.31 10.95
N LYS A 119 -18.50 1.28 11.62
CA LYS A 119 -19.61 1.05 12.57
C LYS A 119 -20.84 0.56 11.79
N ASP A 120 -21.69 -0.26 12.41
CA ASP A 120 -22.75 -1.05 11.76
C ASP A 120 -23.70 -0.28 10.83
N ARG A 121 -24.01 0.98 11.17
CA ARG A 121 -24.90 1.83 10.37
C ARG A 121 -24.22 2.41 9.12
N TYR A 122 -22.89 2.42 9.04
CA TYR A 122 -22.13 3.06 7.97
C TYR A 122 -21.69 2.06 6.90
N LYS A 123 -21.76 2.48 5.65
CA LYS A 123 -21.39 1.67 4.48
C LYS A 123 -20.20 2.25 3.73
N THR A 124 -19.50 1.37 3.02
CA THR A 124 -18.52 1.72 1.99
C THR A 124 -19.22 1.83 0.63
N VAL A 125 -18.92 2.87 -0.13
CA VAL A 125 -19.35 3.01 -1.53
C VAL A 125 -18.14 3.08 -2.44
N THR A 126 -18.28 2.63 -3.69
CA THR A 126 -17.21 2.76 -4.69
C THR A 126 -17.44 4.00 -5.56
N MET A 127 -16.42 4.84 -5.70
CA MET A 127 -16.42 6.01 -6.56
C MET A 127 -16.55 5.58 -8.03
N SER A 128 -17.43 6.25 -8.77
CA SER A 128 -17.51 6.07 -10.23
C SER A 128 -16.26 6.60 -10.91
N LEU A 129 -15.75 5.88 -11.92
CA LEU A 129 -14.61 6.30 -12.73
C LEU A 129 -14.83 7.63 -13.46
N ASN A 130 -16.09 8.01 -13.72
CA ASN A 130 -16.44 9.29 -14.31
C ASN A 130 -16.37 10.45 -13.31
N ARG A 131 -16.28 10.14 -12.01
CA ARG A 131 -16.21 11.13 -10.92
C ARG A 131 -14.79 11.33 -10.43
N ALA A 132 -14.07 10.27 -10.09
CA ALA A 132 -12.65 10.36 -9.75
C ALA A 132 -11.95 9.01 -9.77
N VAL A 133 -10.63 9.06 -9.97
CA VAL A 133 -9.72 7.91 -9.92
C VAL A 133 -8.37 8.36 -9.34
N VAL A 134 -7.63 7.44 -8.74
CA VAL A 134 -6.23 7.66 -8.35
C VAL A 134 -5.32 7.11 -9.45
N ASN A 135 -4.27 7.83 -9.81
CA ASN A 135 -3.26 7.41 -10.76
C ASN A 135 -1.95 7.15 -10.03
N HIS A 136 -1.45 5.92 -10.13
CA HIS A 136 -0.18 5.49 -9.58
C HIS A 136 0.79 5.21 -10.73
N PHE A 137 1.87 6.00 -10.79
CA PHE A 137 2.94 5.84 -11.78
C PHE A 137 3.94 4.78 -11.30
N ASN A 138 3.43 3.54 -11.20
CA ASN A 138 4.12 2.41 -10.59
C ASN A 138 5.33 1.97 -11.44
N TYR A 139 5.15 1.85 -12.76
CA TYR A 139 6.18 1.33 -13.67
C TYR A 139 6.75 2.49 -14.50
N GLN A 140 7.58 3.32 -13.87
CA GLN A 140 8.28 4.43 -14.54
C GLN A 140 9.38 3.93 -15.47
N ALA A 141 10.04 4.84 -16.18
CA ALA A 141 11.26 4.55 -16.93
C ALA A 141 12.27 3.79 -16.05
N TRP A 142 13.04 2.88 -16.65
CA TRP A 142 13.81 1.90 -15.90
C TRP A 142 14.77 2.53 -14.88
N SER A 143 15.44 3.63 -15.23
CA SER A 143 16.33 4.35 -14.32
C SER A 143 15.65 4.76 -13.01
N GLU A 144 14.40 5.24 -13.09
CA GLU A 144 13.60 5.62 -11.93
C GLU A 144 13.08 4.40 -11.18
N PHE A 145 12.56 3.42 -11.94
CA PHE A 145 12.01 2.21 -11.38
C PHE A 145 13.07 1.42 -10.60
N GLN A 146 14.29 1.30 -11.12
CA GLN A 146 15.39 0.59 -10.50
C GLN A 146 15.77 1.20 -9.13
N ASN A 147 15.74 2.53 -9.02
CA ASN A 147 15.98 3.23 -7.76
C ASN A 147 14.88 2.95 -6.73
N LYS A 148 13.61 2.99 -7.16
CA LYS A 148 12.47 2.62 -6.31
C LYS A 148 12.57 1.16 -5.88
N PHE A 149 12.86 0.27 -6.82
CA PHE A 149 13.04 -1.16 -6.59
C PHE A 149 14.08 -1.36 -5.50
N ARG A 150 15.33 -0.90 -5.68
CA ARG A 150 16.44 -1.03 -4.69
C ARG A 150 16.13 -0.59 -3.27
N ARG A 151 15.20 0.36 -3.10
CA ARG A 151 14.83 0.97 -1.82
C ARG A 151 13.52 0.44 -1.25
N ARG A 152 12.77 -0.40 -1.98
CA ARG A 152 11.52 -0.95 -1.45
C ARG A 152 11.84 -1.80 -0.23
N VAL A 153 11.13 -1.51 0.85
CA VAL A 153 10.98 -2.39 2.00
C VAL A 153 9.51 -2.76 2.02
N SER A 154 9.17 -3.99 2.37
CA SER A 154 7.78 -4.40 2.51
C SER A 154 7.58 -4.99 3.88
N THR A 155 6.58 -4.52 4.63
CA THR A 155 6.21 -5.16 5.90
C THR A 155 5.33 -6.40 5.73
N TYR A 156 4.75 -6.64 4.55
CA TYR A 156 3.80 -7.74 4.31
C TYR A 156 4.29 -8.77 3.31
N VAL A 157 5.44 -8.54 2.68
CA VAL A 157 6.02 -9.42 1.67
C VAL A 157 7.50 -9.62 2.01
N VAL A 158 8.00 -10.83 1.81
CA VAL A 158 9.44 -11.11 1.89
C VAL A 158 10.18 -10.08 1.02
N ASP A 159 11.36 -9.62 1.47
CA ASP A 159 12.21 -8.70 0.71
C ASP A 159 12.20 -9.12 -0.77
N TRP A 160 11.89 -8.17 -1.64
CA TRP A 160 11.69 -8.44 -3.06
C TRP A 160 12.99 -8.93 -3.74
N LYS A 161 14.16 -8.71 -3.11
CA LYS A 161 15.46 -9.27 -3.49
C LYS A 161 15.58 -10.76 -3.21
N GLU A 162 14.72 -11.30 -2.34
CA GLU A 162 14.73 -12.72 -2.00
C GLU A 162 13.98 -13.54 -3.05
N LYS A 163 14.43 -14.78 -3.20
CA LYS A 163 13.83 -15.79 -4.10
C LYS A 163 12.58 -16.45 -3.49
N ALA A 164 11.76 -15.68 -2.76
CA ALA A 164 10.56 -16.17 -2.09
C ALA A 164 9.30 -15.44 -2.60
N ASN A 165 8.16 -16.13 -2.64
CA ASN A 165 6.87 -15.56 -3.05
C ASN A 165 6.90 -14.83 -4.40
N LEU A 166 7.60 -15.42 -5.39
CA LEU A 166 7.74 -14.85 -6.74
C LEU A 166 6.38 -14.64 -7.46
N ALA A 167 5.36 -15.40 -7.07
CA ALA A 167 4.00 -15.31 -7.62
C ALA A 167 3.10 -14.26 -6.93
N SER A 168 3.63 -13.47 -5.99
CA SER A 168 2.84 -12.43 -5.30
C SER A 168 2.37 -11.34 -6.26
N ASN A 169 1.11 -10.91 -6.12
CA ASN A 169 0.56 -9.76 -6.83
C ASN A 169 1.23 -8.44 -6.44
N ASP A 170 2.00 -8.40 -5.35
CA ASP A 170 2.79 -7.24 -4.94
C ASP A 170 4.12 -7.13 -5.68
N ARG A 171 4.52 -8.17 -6.44
CA ARG A 171 5.69 -8.14 -7.31
C ARG A 171 5.33 -7.56 -8.66
N THR A 172 6.28 -6.85 -9.25
CA THR A 172 6.18 -6.33 -10.61
C THR A 172 6.08 -7.49 -11.59
N PRO A 173 5.01 -7.58 -12.40
CA PRO A 173 4.84 -8.68 -13.35
C PRO A 173 6.01 -8.78 -14.34
N GLY A 174 6.59 -9.97 -14.45
CA GLY A 174 7.72 -10.23 -15.34
C GLY A 174 9.07 -9.68 -14.87
N LEU A 175 9.15 -9.14 -13.65
CA LEU A 175 10.42 -8.81 -12.99
C LEU A 175 10.73 -9.88 -11.93
N GLY A 176 11.97 -10.35 -11.90
CA GLY A 176 12.44 -11.32 -10.92
C GLY A 176 12.74 -10.68 -9.56
N PHE A 177 13.85 -11.08 -8.96
CA PHE A 177 14.34 -10.57 -7.68
C PHE A 177 15.59 -9.68 -7.84
N GLU A 178 16.09 -9.51 -9.07
CA GLU A 178 17.28 -8.71 -9.37
C GLU A 178 16.93 -7.41 -10.08
N ALA A 179 17.74 -6.38 -9.83
CA ALA A 179 17.56 -5.04 -10.39
C ALA A 179 18.10 -4.95 -11.82
N VAL A 180 17.66 -5.86 -12.69
CA VAL A 180 18.05 -5.97 -14.10
C VAL A 180 16.88 -5.57 -14.98
N GLU A 181 17.14 -4.72 -15.98
CA GLU A 181 16.09 -4.22 -16.87
C GLU A 181 15.46 -5.35 -17.68
N PRO A 182 14.13 -5.56 -17.60
CA PRO A 182 13.46 -6.52 -18.46
C PRO A 182 13.50 -6.10 -19.93
N LYS A 183 13.51 -7.08 -20.84
CA LYS A 183 13.45 -6.83 -22.28
C LYS A 183 12.22 -5.97 -22.63
N ALA A 184 12.46 -4.90 -23.40
CA ALA A 184 11.47 -3.93 -23.84
C ALA A 184 10.65 -3.32 -22.69
N TRP A 185 11.29 -3.04 -21.55
CA TRP A 185 10.64 -2.43 -20.38
C TRP A 185 9.86 -1.17 -20.75
N ASP A 186 10.45 -0.29 -21.57
CA ASP A 186 9.84 0.94 -22.06
C ASP A 186 8.48 0.73 -22.75
N GLN A 187 8.25 -0.46 -23.33
CA GLN A 187 7.03 -0.83 -24.02
C GLN A 187 6.04 -1.64 -23.17
N LYS A 188 6.39 -1.98 -21.91
CA LYS A 188 5.52 -2.75 -21.02
C LYS A 188 4.37 -1.91 -20.46
N PHE A 189 3.33 -2.61 -19.99
CA PHE A 189 2.21 -2.03 -19.25
C PHE A 189 1.43 -0.94 -20.03
N CYS A 190 1.41 -1.04 -21.36
CA CYS A 190 0.64 -0.15 -22.25
C CYS A 190 -0.56 -0.89 -22.87
N GLU A 191 -1.53 -1.23 -22.04
CA GLU A 191 -2.78 -1.89 -22.48
C GLU A 191 -3.83 -0.84 -22.89
N VAL A 192 -3.81 0.33 -22.23
CA VAL A 192 -4.68 1.47 -22.51
C VAL A 192 -3.83 2.73 -22.67
N LYS A 193 -4.06 3.48 -23.75
CA LYS A 193 -3.52 4.83 -23.92
C LYS A 193 -4.46 5.84 -23.26
N ASP A 194 -3.96 6.57 -22.27
CA ASP A 194 -4.69 7.46 -21.40
C ASP A 194 -4.05 8.85 -21.41
N GLU A 195 -4.61 9.74 -22.23
CA GLU A 195 -4.08 11.09 -22.47
C GLU A 195 -4.79 12.16 -21.63
N ARG A 196 -5.67 11.74 -20.71
CA ARG A 196 -6.55 12.64 -19.95
C ARG A 196 -5.78 13.60 -19.06
N THR A 197 -4.58 13.21 -18.62
CA THR A 197 -3.67 14.03 -17.80
C THR A 197 -2.71 14.89 -18.64
N ASN A 198 -2.62 14.65 -19.95
CA ASN A 198 -1.75 15.35 -20.91
C ASN A 198 -2.45 16.54 -21.61
N THR A 199 -3.64 16.93 -21.16
CA THR A 199 -4.25 18.16 -21.67
C THR A 199 -3.51 19.37 -21.09
N ASN A 200 -3.06 20.27 -21.96
CA ASN A 200 -2.24 21.47 -21.69
C ASN A 200 -2.82 22.49 -20.66
N SER A 201 -3.78 22.10 -19.83
CA SER A 201 -4.54 22.95 -18.92
C SER A 201 -4.15 22.80 -17.45
N VAL A 202 -3.35 21.79 -17.06
CA VAL A 202 -2.93 21.61 -15.66
C VAL A 202 -1.42 21.79 -15.52
N LYS A 203 -0.93 22.98 -15.89
CA LYS A 203 0.31 23.52 -15.29
C LYS A 203 0.03 23.92 -13.84
N SER A 204 -0.28 22.96 -12.98
CA SER A 204 -0.36 23.18 -11.54
C SER A 204 1.02 23.02 -10.93
N GLY A 205 1.91 23.97 -11.24
CA GLY A 205 3.01 24.31 -10.35
C GLY A 205 2.39 24.94 -9.10
N GLY A 206 2.00 24.10 -8.16
CA GLY A 206 1.32 24.51 -6.95
C GLY A 206 1.76 23.61 -5.80
N SER A 207 2.86 24.00 -5.16
CA SER A 207 3.22 23.58 -3.81
C SER A 207 2.17 24.08 -2.82
N GLY A 208 0.97 23.49 -2.88
CA GLY A 208 -0.06 23.63 -1.86
C GLY A 208 0.05 22.44 -0.93
N ARG A 209 0.52 22.66 0.29
CA ARG A 209 0.51 21.66 1.35
C ARG A 209 -0.95 21.32 1.67
N ILE A 210 -1.47 20.29 1.02
CA ILE A 210 -2.65 19.57 1.47
C ILE A 210 -2.12 18.56 2.48
N GLU A 211 -2.65 18.58 3.70
CA GLU A 211 -2.36 17.54 4.69
C GLU A 211 -2.98 16.22 4.23
N ALA A 212 -2.27 15.54 3.34
CA ALA A 212 -2.38 14.10 3.19
C ALA A 212 -1.49 13.50 4.27
N SER A 213 -2.07 12.80 5.25
CA SER A 213 -1.24 11.95 6.10
C SER A 213 -0.82 10.76 5.26
N SER A 214 0.46 10.66 4.92
CA SER A 214 1.03 9.38 4.54
C SER A 214 1.26 8.58 5.82
N ALA A 215 0.92 7.30 5.82
CA ALA A 215 1.55 6.43 6.80
C ALA A 215 2.99 6.22 6.34
N LYS A 216 3.95 6.78 7.08
CA LYS A 216 5.29 6.20 7.07
C LYS A 216 5.19 4.86 7.80
N GLU A 217 5.74 3.85 7.17
CA GLU A 217 5.91 2.53 7.73
C GLU A 217 6.95 2.65 8.85
N VAL A 218 6.50 2.52 10.10
CA VAL A 218 7.41 2.48 11.26
C VAL A 218 8.06 1.09 11.23
N THR A 219 9.33 1.04 10.83
CA THR A 219 10.18 -0.13 11.03
C THR A 219 10.63 -0.12 12.49
N ASP A 220 10.20 -1.13 13.23
CA ASP A 220 10.71 -1.41 14.56
C ASP A 220 12.13 -1.98 14.41
N GLU A 221 13.13 -1.10 14.37
CA GLU A 221 14.51 -1.52 14.57
C GLU A 221 14.73 -1.66 16.08
N GLY A 222 14.51 -2.88 16.57
CA GLY A 222 15.00 -3.31 17.87
C GLY A 222 16.52 -3.16 17.90
N LYS A 223 16.99 -2.08 18.53
CA LYS A 223 18.40 -1.84 18.78
C LYS A 223 18.74 -2.35 20.17
N ASN A 224 19.33 -3.55 20.21
CA ASN A 224 20.15 -4.01 21.33
C ASN A 224 21.36 -3.07 21.40
N ASP A 225 21.31 -2.09 22.29
CA ASP A 225 22.51 -1.39 22.74
C ASP A 225 22.86 -1.94 24.13
N ASN A 226 23.94 -2.73 24.16
CA ASN A 226 24.71 -3.04 25.36
C ASN A 226 25.28 -1.73 25.90
N GLU A 227 24.82 -1.28 27.06
CA GLU A 227 25.56 -0.30 27.86
C GLU A 227 26.21 -1.03 29.04
N ASN A 228 27.53 -1.15 28.92
CA ASN A 228 28.43 -1.34 30.06
C ASN A 228 28.42 -0.03 30.87
N GLU A 229 27.89 -0.07 32.09
CA GLU A 229 28.25 0.88 33.13
C GLU A 229 28.86 0.11 34.31
N ASN A 230 30.17 0.30 34.48
CA ASN A 230 30.84 0.13 35.76
C ASN A 230 30.48 1.35 36.61
N GLU A 231 29.88 1.15 37.78
CA GLU A 231 30.34 1.83 39.00
C GLU A 231 29.87 1.11 40.28
N SER A 232 30.75 1.24 41.27
CA SER A 232 30.90 0.61 42.58
C SER A 232 29.75 0.73 43.59
N GLY A 233 29.64 -0.25 44.51
CA GLY A 233 29.03 -0.04 45.83
C GLY A 233 28.65 -1.29 46.65
N SER A 234 29.61 -1.80 47.42
CA SER A 234 29.53 -2.42 48.79
C SER A 234 28.51 -3.53 49.16
N ASP A 235 29.07 -4.64 49.67
CA ASP A 235 28.71 -5.48 50.86
C ASP A 235 27.26 -6.03 50.97
N GLU A 236 26.95 -7.29 51.32
CA GLU A 236 27.55 -8.22 52.27
C GLU A 236 26.91 -9.63 52.12
N GLU A 237 27.71 -10.69 52.32
CA GLU A 237 27.43 -12.09 52.76
C GLU A 237 26.10 -12.86 52.46
N ARG A 238 26.20 -14.05 51.82
CA ARG A 238 26.17 -15.41 52.46
C ARG A 238 25.97 -16.58 51.46
N GLY A 239 27.01 -17.42 51.35
CA GLY A 239 26.98 -18.89 51.47
C GLY A 239 26.29 -19.81 50.41
N PRO A 240 26.88 -20.99 50.09
CA PRO A 240 26.65 -21.74 48.85
C PRO A 240 25.82 -23.03 49.03
N ASN A 241 25.42 -23.69 47.92
CA ASN A 241 25.12 -25.13 47.73
C ASN A 241 24.27 -25.30 46.44
N ASN A 242 24.33 -26.32 45.58
CA ASN A 242 25.11 -27.56 45.46
C ASN A 242 24.85 -28.18 44.06
N ALA A 243 25.79 -29.02 43.58
CA ALA A 243 25.65 -30.23 42.72
C ALA A 243 24.70 -30.23 41.49
N ILE A 244 25.17 -30.45 40.25
CA ILE A 244 25.60 -31.73 39.63
C ILE A 244 24.57 -32.88 39.74
N ASN A 245 23.92 -33.25 38.62
CA ASN A 245 23.86 -34.61 38.04
C ASN A 245 22.95 -34.63 36.79
N THR A 246 23.47 -34.82 35.57
CA THR A 246 23.69 -36.09 34.83
C THR A 246 22.46 -36.75 34.19
N LYS A 247 22.67 -37.11 32.90
CA LYS A 247 22.21 -38.33 32.19
C LYS A 247 20.73 -38.43 31.82
N SER A 248 20.31 -39.15 30.79
CA SER A 248 20.83 -39.67 29.51
C SER A 248 19.76 -40.67 29.00
N GLY A 249 19.57 -40.77 27.69
CA GLY A 249 18.82 -41.85 27.03
C GLY A 249 17.39 -41.44 26.66
N GLY A 250 16.90 -41.55 25.43
CA GLY A 250 17.28 -42.38 24.31
C GLY A 250 16.22 -43.47 24.11
N LYS A 251 15.38 -43.34 23.08
CA LYS A 251 15.10 -44.37 22.05
C LYS A 251 13.94 -43.99 21.13
N ASN A 252 14.14 -44.39 19.88
CA ASN A 252 13.30 -44.29 18.69
C ASN A 252 11.96 -45.03 18.83
N SER A 253 10.97 -44.61 18.02
CA SER A 253 10.25 -45.56 17.17
C SER A 253 9.67 -44.87 15.94
N SER A 254 10.18 -45.27 14.80
CA SER A 254 9.62 -45.14 13.44
C SER A 254 8.34 -45.95 13.28
N TYR A 255 7.42 -45.50 12.43
CA TYR A 255 6.61 -46.39 11.57
C TYR A 255 6.30 -45.70 10.25
N SER A 256 6.79 -46.31 9.18
CA SER A 256 6.44 -46.08 7.77
C SER A 256 5.91 -47.40 7.23
N THR A 257 4.80 -47.36 6.48
CA THR A 257 4.48 -48.43 5.52
C THR A 257 3.70 -47.85 4.35
N GLN A 258 4.30 -47.97 3.15
CA GLN A 258 3.64 -48.04 1.84
C GLN A 258 2.82 -49.36 1.78
N SER A 259 1.92 -49.68 0.84
CA SER A 259 1.98 -49.62 -0.63
C SER A 259 0.72 -50.26 -1.25
N GLY A 260 0.42 -49.93 -2.53
CA GLY A 260 -0.26 -50.79 -3.53
C GLY A 260 -1.68 -50.33 -3.91
N SER A 261 -1.99 -49.71 -5.06
CA SER A 261 -1.83 -50.02 -6.50
C SER A 261 -2.87 -51.01 -7.08
N THR A 262 -3.80 -50.52 -7.92
CA THR A 262 -4.17 -51.07 -9.25
C THR A 262 -5.18 -50.18 -10.00
N GLU A 263 -4.92 -49.95 -11.29
CA GLU A 263 -5.80 -49.40 -12.35
C GLU A 263 -6.94 -50.42 -12.68
N ASP A 264 -8.02 -50.22 -13.47
CA ASP A 264 -8.33 -49.41 -14.66
C ASP A 264 -9.91 -49.42 -14.90
N PRO A 265 -10.56 -49.19 -16.07
CA PRO A 265 -11.49 -48.07 -16.30
C PRO A 265 -12.93 -48.46 -16.80
N ARG A 266 -13.72 -47.42 -17.12
CA ARG A 266 -14.96 -47.36 -17.94
C ARG A 266 -16.30 -47.81 -17.31
N LYS A 267 -17.24 -46.86 -17.20
CA LYS A 267 -18.57 -46.81 -17.86
C LYS A 267 -19.48 -45.77 -17.20
N GLY A 268 -20.22 -45.00 -18.00
CA GLY A 268 -21.37 -44.18 -17.57
C GLY A 268 -21.28 -42.73 -18.01
#